data_AF-A0A5R8Y7T3-F1
#
_entry.id   AF-A0A5R8Y7T3-F1
#
_cell.length_a   1.000
_cell.length_b   1.000
_cell.length_c   1.000
_cell.angle_alpha   90.00
_cell.angle_beta   90.00
_cell.angle_gamma   90.00
#
_symmetry.space_group_name_H-M   'P 1'
#
loop_
_entity.id
_entity.type
_entity.pdbx_description
1 polymer ?
#
loop_
_entity_poly.entity_id
_entity_poly.type
_entity_poly.pdbx_seq_one_letter_code
_entity_poly.pdbx_strand_id
1 'polypeptide(L)'
;MSVTRLARPLRNCLPNSRMPRPVCVRKCGPRLKVPNARQSGDATAPPPSPLTLEELDALFAPLLRLKSVLLAVSGGADSLSLMFLCHHWQQARAVPLSLHVASVDHGLRAEATAECAFVADEAAALGLSHFTLVWTPPLDLSNLQAKARVARYQLLADQARRLGCSHIILAHHLDDQAETLIMRLLRGSGVTGLGAMRPEQKLDELTLLRPFLSVPKTRLRASLEAMDKRWVDDPSNHQDAYQRVRVRQWMPMLAAEGCDAERLAATARRMQRADAALEAMSEQSFHSDVEVKPGRSLRLSLDGLSSHLEEVRLRIWRRCIDYVAGAAYPPREEKLLALDLAYVRCNSERDGKRTFGGCCFEPDGHDLWIYRELGRDPFTRSFRAGDPIDWPGLYKTVSVSGMPPHAEGALKPLGRHGVCLMEQEGQFLASFRAYHGDLPMGLIEALPSVWFMDKPVFVKDWTDLSELSGIRVEFQEK
;
A
#
# COMPACT_ATOMS: atom_id res chain seq x y z
N MET A 1 0.84 -36.61 42.15
CA MET A 1 1.72 -37.25 41.16
C MET A 1 1.16 -38.62 40.86
N SER A 2 0.51 -38.81 39.70
CA SER A 2 -0.07 -40.09 39.32
C SER A 2 0.13 -40.29 37.82
N VAL A 3 0.64 -41.47 37.50
CA VAL A 3 1.00 -41.93 36.16
C VAL A 3 0.04 -43.05 35.78
N THR A 4 -0.33 -43.04 34.50
CA THR A 4 -0.82 -44.15 33.65
C THR A 4 -2.29 -44.59 33.65
N ARG A 5 -2.81 -44.52 32.40
CA ARG A 5 -3.69 -45.47 31.69
C ARG A 5 -5.11 -45.66 32.21
N LEU A 6 -6.07 -45.27 31.37
CA LEU A 6 -7.25 -46.10 31.09
C LEU A 6 -7.71 -45.87 29.64
N ALA A 7 -7.82 -46.97 28.91
CA ALA A 7 -8.33 -47.07 27.56
C ALA A 7 -9.78 -47.59 27.60
N ARG A 8 -10.72 -46.86 26.96
CA ARG A 8 -11.98 -47.30 26.29
C ARG A 8 -13.04 -48.11 27.11
N PRO A 9 -14.29 -48.35 26.62
CA PRO A 9 -15.06 -47.81 25.47
C PRO A 9 -16.56 -47.50 25.81
N LEU A 10 -17.39 -47.33 24.76
CA LEU A 10 -18.87 -47.47 24.66
C LEU A 10 -19.64 -46.14 24.76
N ARG A 11 -20.69 -45.85 24.00
CA ARG A 11 -21.29 -46.37 22.74
C ARG A 11 -22.46 -45.41 22.46
N ASN A 12 -22.73 -45.19 21.17
CA ASN A 12 -24.04 -44.97 20.58
C ASN A 12 -24.98 -43.92 21.18
N CYS A 13 -25.15 -42.82 20.44
CA CYS A 13 -26.47 -42.23 20.14
C CYS A 13 -26.30 -41.31 18.93
N LEU A 14 -26.81 -41.71 17.76
CA LEU A 14 -27.62 -40.89 16.83
C LEU A 14 -27.89 -41.71 15.53
N PRO A 15 -29.10 -41.61 14.94
CA PRO A 15 -29.64 -42.61 14.03
C PRO A 15 -29.33 -42.37 12.55
N ASN A 16 -29.41 -43.46 11.79
CA ASN A 16 -29.26 -43.58 10.33
C ASN A 16 -29.89 -42.46 9.50
N SER A 17 -29.06 -41.63 8.86
CA SER A 17 -29.41 -40.96 7.60
C SER A 17 -28.73 -41.68 6.43
N ARG A 18 -29.53 -42.30 5.57
CA ARG A 18 -29.08 -42.95 4.33
C ARG A 18 -28.58 -41.87 3.36
N MET A 19 -27.27 -41.68 3.22
CA MET A 19 -26.69 -40.96 2.09
C MET A 19 -26.56 -41.91 0.88
N PRO A 20 -26.96 -41.52 -0.34
CA PRO A 20 -26.71 -42.30 -1.54
C PRO A 20 -25.21 -42.32 -1.84
N ARG A 21 -24.67 -43.51 -2.15
CA ARG A 21 -23.27 -43.70 -2.55
C ARG A 21 -22.98 -42.90 -3.83
N PRO A 22 -21.89 -42.11 -3.90
CA PRO A 22 -21.51 -41.48 -5.17
C PRO A 22 -21.07 -42.55 -6.17
N VAL A 23 -21.71 -42.53 -7.33
CA VAL A 23 -21.35 -43.32 -8.51
C VAL A 23 -19.93 -42.92 -8.94
N CYS A 24 -19.05 -43.92 -9.05
CA CYS A 24 -17.67 -43.75 -9.47
C CYS A 24 -17.64 -43.36 -10.96
N VAL A 25 -17.56 -42.06 -11.25
CA VAL A 25 -17.35 -41.56 -12.61
C VAL A 25 -15.91 -41.86 -13.03
N ARG A 26 -15.75 -42.64 -14.11
CA ARG A 26 -14.46 -42.97 -14.72
C ARG A 26 -13.69 -41.68 -15.06
N LYS A 27 -12.48 -41.54 -14.51
CA LYS A 27 -11.54 -40.44 -14.83
C LYS A 27 -10.99 -40.61 -16.25
N CYS A 28 -11.63 -40.00 -17.23
CA CYS A 28 -11.05 -39.72 -18.55
C CYS A 28 -10.73 -38.22 -18.64
N GLY A 29 -9.52 -37.85 -18.25
CA GLY A 29 -8.98 -36.50 -18.44
C GLY A 29 -7.46 -36.59 -18.49
N PRO A 30 -6.77 -35.74 -19.30
CA PRO A 30 -5.32 -35.78 -19.41
C PRO A 30 -4.70 -35.50 -18.04
N ARG A 31 -3.99 -36.48 -17.47
CA ARG A 31 -3.16 -36.27 -16.29
C ARG A 31 -1.96 -35.42 -16.69
N LEU A 32 -2.12 -34.09 -16.65
CA LEU A 32 -0.97 -33.21 -16.46
C LEU A 32 -0.36 -33.60 -15.11
N LYS A 33 0.75 -34.35 -15.15
CA LYS A 33 1.61 -34.56 -13.99
C LYS A 33 2.09 -33.17 -13.56
N VAL A 34 1.44 -32.59 -12.56
CA VAL A 34 2.07 -31.56 -11.73
C VAL A 34 3.29 -32.25 -11.12
N PRO A 35 4.53 -31.79 -11.38
CA PRO A 35 5.71 -32.45 -10.84
C PRO A 35 5.64 -32.38 -9.32
N ASN A 36 5.35 -33.52 -8.69
CA ASN A 36 5.53 -33.68 -7.26
C ASN A 36 7.04 -33.71 -6.95
N ALA A 37 7.35 -33.18 -5.76
CA ALA A 37 8.66 -33.04 -5.14
C ALA A 37 9.75 -33.99 -5.66
N ARG A 38 10.94 -33.42 -5.94
CA ARG A 38 12.18 -34.18 -5.84
C ARG A 38 12.19 -34.80 -4.43
N GLN A 39 12.08 -36.12 -4.35
CA GLN A 39 12.38 -36.84 -3.13
C GLN A 39 13.83 -36.51 -2.77
N SER A 40 14.03 -36.05 -1.53
CA SER A 40 15.32 -35.73 -0.93
C SER A 40 16.15 -37.00 -0.81
N GLY A 41 16.79 -37.38 -1.91
CA GLY A 41 18.05 -38.11 -1.92
C GLY A 41 19.19 -37.10 -2.00
N ASP A 42 20.28 -37.43 -1.32
CA ASP A 42 21.50 -36.66 -1.05
C ASP A 42 22.26 -36.19 -2.31
N ALA A 43 21.61 -35.37 -3.14
CA ALA A 43 22.20 -34.69 -4.28
C ALA A 43 22.40 -33.23 -3.90
N THR A 44 23.65 -32.85 -3.63
CA THR A 44 24.07 -31.45 -3.53
C THR A 44 23.47 -30.70 -4.72
N ALA A 45 22.65 -29.68 -4.44
CA ALA A 45 22.11 -28.82 -5.48
C ALA A 45 23.29 -28.29 -6.31
N PRO A 46 23.19 -28.27 -7.66
CA PRO A 46 24.27 -27.74 -8.48
C PRO A 46 24.62 -26.32 -8.02
N PRO A 47 25.90 -25.91 -8.09
CA PRO A 47 26.31 -24.58 -7.68
C PRO A 47 25.48 -23.53 -8.45
N PRO A 48 25.12 -22.42 -7.79
CA PRO A 48 24.30 -21.40 -8.40
C PRO A 48 24.99 -20.85 -9.65
N SER A 49 24.29 -20.87 -10.78
CA SER A 49 24.78 -20.28 -12.02
C SER A 49 24.44 -18.80 -12.11
N PRO A 50 25.29 -17.98 -12.76
CA PRO A 50 24.98 -16.58 -13.07
C PRO A 50 23.73 -16.49 -13.95
N LEU A 51 23.09 -15.31 -13.96
CA LEU A 51 21.95 -15.03 -14.83
C LEU A 51 22.41 -14.87 -16.29
N THR A 52 21.69 -15.49 -17.22
CA THR A 52 21.98 -15.36 -18.66
C THR A 52 21.30 -14.12 -19.25
N LEU A 53 21.76 -13.65 -20.41
CA LEU A 53 21.11 -12.54 -21.12
C LEU A 53 19.63 -12.82 -21.46
N GLU A 54 19.28 -14.06 -21.79
CA GLU A 54 17.89 -14.47 -22.07
C GLU A 54 17.00 -14.36 -20.82
N GLU A 55 17.52 -14.72 -19.64
CA GLU A 55 16.80 -14.54 -18.38
C GLU A 55 16.65 -13.04 -18.06
N LEU A 56 17.69 -12.24 -18.32
CA LEU A 56 17.63 -10.79 -18.14
C LEU A 56 16.61 -10.14 -19.08
N ASP A 57 16.43 -10.64 -20.31
CA ASP A 57 15.38 -10.16 -21.22
C ASP A 57 13.99 -10.31 -20.59
N ALA A 58 13.72 -11.44 -19.92
CA ALA A 58 12.44 -11.66 -19.25
C ALA A 58 12.29 -10.80 -17.98
N LEU A 59 13.36 -10.68 -17.18
CA LEU A 59 13.35 -9.93 -15.92
C LEU A 59 13.23 -8.41 -16.14
N PHE A 60 13.85 -7.90 -17.20
CA PHE A 60 13.87 -6.48 -17.55
C PHE A 60 12.93 -6.10 -18.69
N ALA A 61 12.09 -7.02 -19.18
CA ALA A 61 11.05 -6.73 -20.18
C ALA A 61 10.21 -5.47 -19.86
N PRO A 62 9.81 -5.19 -18.60
CA PRO A 62 9.08 -3.95 -18.29
C PRO A 62 9.88 -2.67 -18.57
N LEU A 63 11.21 -2.72 -18.52
CA LEU A 63 12.09 -1.58 -18.74
C LEU A 63 12.16 -1.14 -20.21
N LEU A 64 11.85 -2.04 -21.15
CA LEU A 64 11.87 -1.75 -22.60
C LEU A 64 10.92 -0.62 -23.01
N ARG A 65 9.90 -0.33 -22.20
CA ARG A 65 8.89 0.71 -22.46
C ARG A 65 9.25 2.06 -21.83
N LEU A 66 10.38 2.14 -21.13
CA LEU A 66 10.77 3.29 -20.32
C LEU A 66 11.94 4.03 -20.97
N LYS A 67 11.97 5.35 -20.76
CA LYS A 67 13.07 6.20 -21.25
C LYS A 67 14.17 6.37 -20.21
N SER A 68 13.81 6.41 -18.93
CA SER A 68 14.73 6.57 -17.82
C SER A 68 14.20 5.88 -16.56
N VAL A 69 15.12 5.36 -15.75
CA VAL A 69 14.81 4.73 -14.46
C VAL A 69 15.84 5.07 -13.40
N LEU A 70 15.40 5.05 -12.13
CA LEU A 70 16.28 5.19 -10.97
C LEU A 70 16.53 3.83 -10.31
N LEU A 71 17.77 3.39 -10.26
CA LEU A 71 18.21 2.18 -9.55
C LEU A 71 18.54 2.55 -8.10
N ALA A 72 17.87 1.92 -7.14
CA ALA A 72 18.16 2.14 -5.73
C ALA A 72 19.23 1.15 -5.23
N VAL A 73 20.46 1.66 -5.03
CA VAL A 73 21.65 0.84 -4.76
C VAL A 73 22.25 1.19 -3.40
N SER A 74 22.38 0.20 -2.51
CA SER A 74 22.89 0.40 -1.15
C SER A 74 24.30 -0.12 -0.92
N GLY A 75 24.99 -0.62 -1.95
CA GLY A 75 26.36 -1.18 -1.82
C GLY A 75 26.40 -2.66 -1.43
N GLY A 76 25.26 -3.23 -1.00
CA GLY A 76 25.14 -4.67 -0.77
C GLY A 76 25.02 -5.46 -2.08
N ALA A 77 25.39 -6.75 -2.02
CA ALA A 77 25.42 -7.67 -3.16
C ALA A 77 24.16 -7.62 -4.04
N ASP A 78 22.97 -7.67 -3.44
CA ASP A 78 21.71 -7.76 -4.18
C ASP A 78 21.52 -6.48 -5.03
N SER A 79 21.77 -5.32 -4.43
CA SER A 79 21.60 -4.02 -5.07
C SER A 79 22.67 -3.69 -6.12
N LEU A 80 23.92 -4.13 -5.91
CA LEU A 80 24.96 -4.03 -6.94
C LEU A 80 24.67 -4.97 -8.10
N SER A 81 24.15 -6.18 -7.83
CA SER A 81 23.72 -7.11 -8.88
C SER A 81 22.70 -6.44 -9.80
N LEU A 82 21.75 -5.70 -9.22
CA LEU A 82 20.79 -4.93 -10.01
C LEU A 82 21.47 -3.91 -10.92
N MET A 83 22.41 -3.13 -10.38
CA MET A 83 23.15 -2.12 -11.16
C MET A 83 23.93 -2.74 -12.32
N PHE A 84 24.77 -3.73 -12.04
CA PHE A 84 25.62 -4.36 -13.04
C PHE A 84 24.82 -5.16 -14.07
N LEU A 85 23.84 -5.95 -13.65
CA LEU A 85 23.03 -6.74 -14.58
C LEU A 85 22.17 -5.85 -15.47
N CYS A 86 21.59 -4.77 -14.93
CA CYS A 86 20.79 -3.83 -15.72
C CYS A 86 21.66 -3.11 -16.75
N HIS A 87 22.83 -2.62 -16.36
CA HIS A 87 23.78 -2.01 -17.29
C HIS A 87 24.28 -3.00 -18.34
N HIS A 88 24.71 -4.19 -17.94
CA HIS A 88 25.17 -5.24 -18.87
C HIS A 88 24.10 -5.60 -19.90
N TRP A 89 22.86 -5.82 -19.45
CA TRP A 89 21.73 -6.09 -20.33
C TRP A 89 21.44 -4.92 -21.27
N GLN A 90 21.40 -3.69 -20.76
CA GLN A 90 21.16 -2.48 -21.55
C GLN A 90 22.18 -2.35 -22.69
N GLN A 91 23.47 -2.56 -22.39
CA GLN A 91 24.55 -2.51 -23.39
C GLN A 91 24.44 -3.65 -24.40
N ALA A 92 24.28 -4.90 -23.92
CA ALA A 92 24.22 -6.08 -24.78
C ALA A 92 23.01 -6.08 -25.74
N ARG A 93 21.91 -5.43 -25.35
CA ARG A 93 20.67 -5.31 -26.14
C ARG A 93 20.49 -3.96 -26.81
N ALA A 94 21.45 -3.04 -26.67
CA ALA A 94 21.37 -1.67 -27.18
C ALA A 94 20.05 -0.96 -26.81
N VAL A 95 19.56 -1.15 -25.58
CA VAL A 95 18.29 -0.59 -25.12
C VAL A 95 18.46 0.92 -24.91
N PRO A 96 17.62 1.78 -25.53
CA PRO A 96 17.70 3.23 -25.39
C PRO A 96 17.08 3.69 -24.04
N LEU A 97 17.68 3.24 -22.94
CA LEU A 97 17.23 3.46 -21.57
C LEU A 97 18.31 4.20 -20.77
N SER A 98 17.97 5.34 -20.18
CA SER A 98 18.87 6.03 -19.24
C SER A 98 18.80 5.42 -17.86
N LEU A 99 19.95 4.94 -17.36
CA LEU A 99 20.09 4.40 -16.00
C LEU A 99 20.69 5.45 -15.06
N HIS A 100 19.95 5.78 -14.01
CA HIS A 100 20.43 6.63 -12.91
C HIS A 100 20.56 5.81 -11.65
N VAL A 101 21.58 6.05 -10.82
CA VAL A 101 21.82 5.32 -9.57
C VAL A 101 21.61 6.26 -8.39
N ALA A 102 20.92 5.80 -7.35
CA ALA A 102 20.83 6.52 -6.08
C ALA A 102 21.10 5.62 -4.88
N SER A 103 21.87 6.16 -3.93
CA SER A 103 22.14 5.56 -2.62
C SER A 103 21.57 6.47 -1.54
N VAL A 104 21.05 5.89 -0.46
CA VAL A 104 20.49 6.66 0.66
C VAL A 104 21.40 6.52 1.87
N ASP A 105 22.01 7.63 2.27
CA ASP A 105 22.75 7.72 3.54
C ASP A 105 21.77 8.11 4.65
N HIS A 106 21.50 7.17 5.54
CA HIS A 106 20.61 7.39 6.67
C HIS A 106 21.27 8.12 7.86
N GLY A 107 22.59 8.33 7.83
CA GLY A 107 23.34 8.93 8.94
C GLY A 107 23.31 8.11 10.23
N LEU A 108 22.85 6.86 10.17
CA LEU A 108 22.70 5.98 11.35
C LEU A 108 24.00 5.25 11.71
N ARG A 109 24.96 5.20 10.78
CA ARG A 109 26.25 4.51 10.92
C ARG A 109 27.33 5.31 10.20
N ALA A 110 28.55 5.28 10.71
CA ALA A 110 29.68 5.96 10.08
C ALA A 110 30.04 5.34 8.72
N GLU A 111 29.78 4.04 8.57
CA GLU A 111 30.06 3.25 7.38
C GLU A 111 29.12 3.58 6.22
N ALA A 112 27.92 4.11 6.49
CA ALA A 112 26.92 4.40 5.46
C ALA A 112 27.42 5.40 4.40
N THR A 113 28.20 6.40 4.83
CA THR A 113 28.81 7.37 3.92
C THR A 113 29.87 6.71 3.04
N ALA A 114 30.70 5.83 3.60
CA ALA A 114 31.72 5.09 2.84
C ALA A 114 31.08 4.09 1.85
N GLU A 115 30.00 3.42 2.25
CA GLU A 115 29.21 2.56 1.36
C GLU A 115 28.61 3.33 0.17
N CYS A 116 28.07 4.54 0.41
CA CYS A 116 27.55 5.39 -0.66
C CYS A 116 28.66 5.86 -1.60
N ALA A 117 29.85 6.20 -1.07
CA ALA A 117 31.01 6.56 -1.89
C ALA A 117 31.47 5.39 -2.76
N PHE A 118 31.54 4.17 -2.20
CA PHE A 118 31.87 2.97 -2.96
C PHE A 118 30.89 2.72 -4.13
N VAL A 119 29.58 2.91 -3.90
CA VAL A 119 28.59 2.80 -4.98
C VAL A 119 28.78 3.89 -6.04
N ALA A 120 29.13 5.11 -5.64
CA ALA A 120 29.41 6.20 -6.57
C ALA A 120 30.59 5.86 -7.49
N ASP A 121 31.66 5.29 -6.94
CA ASP A 121 32.84 4.88 -7.70
C ASP A 121 32.51 3.75 -8.70
N GLU A 122 31.78 2.72 -8.28
CA GLU A 122 31.34 1.64 -9.18
C GLU A 122 30.38 2.14 -10.26
N ALA A 123 29.48 3.07 -9.95
CA ALA A 123 28.60 3.68 -10.93
C ALA A 123 29.38 4.54 -11.95
N ALA A 124 30.36 5.32 -11.48
CA ALA A 124 31.23 6.12 -12.33
C ALA A 124 32.06 5.24 -13.28
N ALA A 125 32.55 4.09 -12.81
CA ALA A 125 33.26 3.12 -13.65
C ALA A 125 32.41 2.54 -14.80
N LEU A 126 31.08 2.54 -14.65
CA LEU A 126 30.12 2.15 -15.70
C LEU A 126 29.62 3.33 -16.54
N GLY A 127 30.08 4.56 -16.27
CA GLY A 127 29.59 5.78 -16.92
C GLY A 127 28.15 6.16 -16.51
N LEU A 128 27.68 5.70 -15.35
CA LEU A 128 26.34 5.97 -14.85
C LEU A 128 26.33 7.18 -13.90
N SER A 129 25.29 8.01 -13.97
CA SER A 129 25.10 9.09 -12.99
C SER A 129 24.73 8.52 -11.63
N HIS A 130 25.37 9.00 -10.56
CA HIS A 130 25.08 8.62 -9.18
C HIS A 130 24.62 9.80 -8.33
N PHE A 131 23.70 9.55 -7.39
CA PHE A 131 23.20 10.52 -6.42
C PHE A 131 23.20 9.94 -5.00
N THR A 132 23.98 10.54 -4.09
CA THR A 132 23.89 10.26 -2.65
C THR A 132 22.78 11.12 -2.04
N LEU A 133 21.76 10.46 -1.48
CA LEU A 133 20.61 11.08 -0.86
C LEU A 133 20.75 11.01 0.66
N VAL A 134 20.98 12.15 1.31
CA VAL A 134 21.22 12.20 2.75
C VAL A 134 19.91 12.41 3.49
N TRP A 135 19.60 11.55 4.46
CA TRP A 135 18.50 11.73 5.38
C TRP A 135 18.96 12.42 6.65
N THR A 136 18.26 13.48 7.06
CA THR A 136 18.45 14.09 8.38
C THR A 136 17.39 13.54 9.34
N PRO A 137 17.77 12.80 10.40
CA PRO A 137 16.81 12.24 11.33
C PRO A 137 16.07 13.34 12.11
N PRO A 138 14.77 13.16 12.41
CA PRO A 138 14.01 14.11 13.22
C PRO A 138 14.48 14.09 14.69
N LEU A 139 14.19 15.16 15.42
CA LEU A 139 14.51 15.27 16.86
C LEU A 139 13.86 14.15 17.69
N ASP A 140 12.68 13.69 17.31
CA ASP A 140 12.03 12.53 17.91
C ASP A 140 12.57 11.22 17.31
N LEU A 141 13.36 10.51 18.12
CA LEU A 141 14.00 9.25 17.76
C LEU A 141 13.11 8.01 17.96
N SER A 142 11.86 8.16 18.41
CA SER A 142 10.92 7.03 18.51
C SER A 142 10.64 6.44 17.12
N ASN A 143 10.54 5.11 17.02
CA ASN A 143 10.29 4.40 15.77
C ASN A 143 11.26 4.76 14.62
N LEU A 144 12.53 5.08 14.94
CA LEU A 144 13.52 5.58 13.98
C LEU A 144 13.66 4.69 12.74
N GLN A 145 13.59 3.36 12.88
CA GLN A 145 13.67 2.42 11.74
C GLN A 145 12.48 2.53 10.79
N ALA A 146 11.27 2.72 11.33
CA ALA A 146 10.08 2.94 10.51
C ALA A 146 10.16 4.30 9.81
N LYS A 147 10.60 5.35 10.52
CA LYS A 147 10.83 6.69 9.95
C LYS A 147 11.91 6.67 8.86
N ALA A 148 13.04 6.00 9.10
CA ALA A 148 14.11 5.83 8.11
C ALA A 148 13.63 5.09 6.85
N ARG A 149 12.79 4.05 7.03
CA ARG A 149 12.21 3.32 5.91
C ARG A 149 11.28 4.20 5.07
N VAL A 150 10.44 5.03 5.70
CA VAL A 150 9.57 5.98 5.01
C VAL A 150 10.42 7.03 4.28
N ALA A 151 11.40 7.61 4.98
CA ALA A 151 12.30 8.60 4.41
C ALA A 151 13.08 8.07 3.20
N ARG A 152 13.52 6.80 3.23
CA ARG A 152 14.18 6.16 2.08
C ARG A 152 13.33 6.26 0.81
N TYR A 153 12.06 5.88 0.89
CA TYR A 153 11.18 5.89 -0.28
C TYR A 153 10.85 7.32 -0.72
N GLN A 154 10.70 8.27 0.21
CA GLN A 154 10.50 9.68 -0.10
C GLN A 154 11.70 10.28 -0.83
N LEU A 155 12.91 10.10 -0.31
CA LEU A 155 14.14 10.59 -0.94
C LEU A 155 14.32 10.02 -2.35
N LEU A 156 14.10 8.71 -2.52
CA LEU A 156 14.16 8.06 -3.84
C LEU A 156 13.07 8.60 -4.79
N ALA A 157 11.84 8.81 -4.29
CA ALA A 157 10.74 9.36 -5.07
C ALA A 157 11.05 10.79 -5.54
N ASP A 158 11.54 11.64 -4.65
CA ASP A 158 11.89 13.03 -4.98
C ASP A 158 13.03 13.09 -6.00
N GLN A 159 14.03 12.22 -5.86
CA GLN A 159 15.11 12.13 -6.83
C GLN A 159 14.63 11.62 -8.19
N ALA A 160 13.77 10.60 -8.22
CA ALA A 160 13.19 10.09 -9.45
C ALA A 160 12.39 11.17 -10.19
N ARG A 161 11.59 11.97 -9.45
CA ARG A 161 10.84 13.11 -10.02
C ARG A 161 11.77 14.17 -10.61
N ARG A 162 12.83 14.55 -9.90
CA ARG A 162 13.84 15.52 -10.40
C ARG A 162 14.48 15.08 -11.72
N LEU A 163 14.67 13.78 -11.90
CA LEU A 163 15.26 13.19 -13.11
C LEU A 163 14.23 12.88 -14.20
N GLY A 164 12.93 13.11 -13.96
CA GLY A 164 11.87 12.72 -14.88
C GLY A 164 11.70 11.20 -15.02
N CYS A 165 12.20 10.41 -14.07
CA CYS A 165 12.03 8.96 -14.04
C CYS A 165 10.61 8.62 -13.55
N SER A 166 9.94 7.69 -14.24
CA SER A 166 8.64 7.16 -13.80
C SER A 166 8.75 5.92 -12.90
N HIS A 167 9.94 5.28 -12.86
CA HIS A 167 10.15 4.03 -12.13
C HIS A 167 11.39 4.07 -11.25
N ILE A 168 11.27 3.43 -10.08
CA ILE A 168 12.38 3.13 -9.17
C ILE A 168 12.55 1.62 -9.11
N ILE A 169 13.76 1.14 -9.38
CA ILE A 169 14.05 -0.29 -9.45
C ILE A 169 14.74 -0.73 -8.15
N LEU A 170 14.25 -1.82 -7.57
CA LEU A 170 14.68 -2.35 -6.29
C LEU A 170 15.14 -3.80 -6.45
N ALA A 171 16.24 -4.16 -5.81
CA ALA A 171 16.85 -5.49 -5.91
C ALA A 171 16.24 -6.56 -4.99
N HIS A 172 14.96 -6.45 -4.67
CA HIS A 172 14.30 -7.46 -3.85
C HIS A 172 14.24 -8.80 -4.59
N HIS A 173 14.55 -9.89 -3.89
CA HIS A 173 14.72 -11.21 -4.50
C HIS A 173 13.79 -12.28 -3.92
N LEU A 174 13.92 -13.53 -4.37
CA LEU A 174 13.07 -14.66 -3.98
C LEU A 174 13.06 -14.90 -2.46
N ASP A 175 14.23 -14.92 -1.84
CA ASP A 175 14.36 -15.16 -0.41
C ASP A 175 13.70 -14.02 0.39
N ASP A 176 13.79 -12.77 -0.08
CA ASP A 176 13.08 -11.65 0.54
C ASP A 176 11.55 -11.85 0.53
N GLN A 177 11.01 -12.47 -0.52
CA GLN A 177 9.58 -12.83 -0.60
C GLN A 177 9.21 -13.87 0.43
N ALA A 178 10.01 -14.93 0.55
CA ALA A 178 9.80 -15.99 1.52
C ALA A 178 9.85 -15.44 2.95
N GLU A 179 10.86 -14.63 3.26
CA GLU A 179 11.00 -13.94 4.55
C GLU A 179 9.78 -13.04 4.83
N THR A 180 9.35 -12.24 3.85
CA THR A 180 8.20 -11.33 3.98
C THR A 180 6.90 -12.09 4.23
N LEU A 181 6.67 -13.20 3.53
CA LEU A 181 5.49 -14.03 3.71
C LEU A 181 5.43 -14.57 5.15
N ILE A 182 6.52 -15.16 5.65
CA ILE A 182 6.57 -15.71 7.01
C ILE A 182 6.37 -14.60 8.03
N MET A 183 7.05 -13.46 7.88
CA MET A 183 6.89 -12.33 8.80
C MET A 183 5.44 -11.83 8.86
N ARG A 184 4.72 -11.80 7.72
CA ARG A 184 3.31 -11.39 7.67
C ARG A 184 2.37 -12.47 8.20
N LEU A 185 2.68 -13.74 7.99
CA LEU A 185 1.96 -14.87 8.58
C LEU A 185 2.02 -14.83 10.11
N LEU A 186 3.21 -14.61 10.68
CA LEU A 186 3.40 -14.48 12.14
C LEU A 186 2.62 -13.29 12.75
N ARG A 187 2.25 -12.31 11.94
CA ARG A 187 1.43 -11.16 12.35
C ARG A 187 -0.07 -11.39 12.18
N GLY A 188 -0.49 -12.59 11.75
CA GLY A 188 -1.90 -12.89 11.48
C GLY A 188 -2.46 -12.14 10.27
N SER A 189 -1.64 -11.86 9.26
CA SER A 189 -2.11 -11.13 8.07
C SER A 189 -3.11 -11.95 7.25
N GLY A 190 -4.17 -11.31 6.76
CA GLY A 190 -5.10 -11.88 5.78
C GLY A 190 -4.54 -11.95 4.35
N VAL A 191 -5.39 -12.27 3.38
CA VAL A 191 -5.04 -12.56 1.97
C VAL A 191 -4.17 -11.45 1.34
N THR A 192 -4.56 -10.17 1.50
CA THR A 192 -3.80 -9.02 0.98
C THR A 192 -2.38 -8.97 1.54
N GLY A 193 -2.24 -9.21 2.85
CA GLY A 193 -0.94 -9.22 3.50
C GLY A 193 -0.10 -10.43 3.10
N LEU A 194 -0.68 -11.63 3.04
CA LEU A 194 0.03 -12.84 2.60
C LEU A 194 0.44 -12.80 1.11
N GLY A 195 -0.07 -11.85 0.33
CA GLY A 195 0.48 -11.54 -0.99
C GLY A 195 1.93 -11.02 -0.99
N ALA A 196 2.56 -10.79 0.18
CA ALA A 196 3.95 -10.34 0.30
C ALA A 196 4.27 -9.09 -0.59
N MET A 197 5.41 -9.03 -1.28
CA MET A 197 5.72 -7.89 -2.16
C MET A 197 5.23 -8.15 -3.58
N ARG A 198 4.69 -7.13 -4.25
CA ARG A 198 4.31 -7.22 -5.67
C ARG A 198 5.49 -6.87 -6.58
N PRO A 199 5.59 -7.47 -7.80
CA PRO A 199 6.61 -7.09 -8.80
C PRO A 199 6.57 -5.61 -9.14
N GLU A 200 5.36 -5.09 -9.31
CA GLU A 200 5.08 -3.66 -9.50
C GLU A 200 4.21 -3.16 -8.36
N GLN A 201 4.55 -2.00 -7.83
CA GLN A 201 3.77 -1.33 -6.79
C GLN A 201 3.78 0.18 -7.04
N LYS A 202 2.60 0.80 -7.05
CA LYS A 202 2.48 2.26 -7.15
C LYS A 202 3.04 2.95 -5.90
N LEU A 203 3.71 4.08 -6.14
CA LEU A 203 4.20 5.02 -5.14
C LEU A 203 3.91 6.42 -5.68
N ASP A 204 2.73 6.95 -5.36
CA ASP A 204 2.13 8.12 -6.03
C ASP A 204 2.12 7.92 -7.56
N GLU A 205 2.62 8.90 -8.32
CA GLU A 205 2.79 8.84 -9.78
C GLU A 205 3.89 7.88 -10.25
N LEU A 206 4.74 7.41 -9.32
CA LEU A 206 5.87 6.53 -9.63
C LEU A 206 5.48 5.06 -9.48
N THR A 207 6.27 4.19 -10.09
CA THR A 207 6.16 2.74 -9.91
C THR A 207 7.45 2.19 -9.31
N LEU A 208 7.33 1.45 -8.20
CA LEU A 208 8.40 0.60 -7.68
C LEU A 208 8.40 -0.73 -8.45
N LEU A 209 9.51 -1.05 -9.11
CA LEU A 209 9.70 -2.31 -9.83
C LEU A 209 10.72 -3.21 -9.11
N ARG A 210 10.41 -4.50 -8.99
CA ARG A 210 11.24 -5.52 -8.35
C ARG A 210 11.47 -6.69 -9.32
N PRO A 211 12.42 -6.58 -10.26
CA PRO A 211 12.60 -7.59 -11.31
C PRO A 211 13.03 -8.94 -10.73
N PHE A 212 13.79 -8.96 -9.64
CA PHE A 212 14.40 -10.18 -9.11
C PHE A 212 13.53 -11.00 -8.14
N LEU A 213 12.24 -10.70 -7.97
CA LEU A 213 11.39 -11.41 -6.98
C LEU A 213 11.28 -12.94 -7.19
N SER A 214 11.59 -13.43 -8.39
CA SER A 214 11.64 -14.86 -8.72
C SER A 214 13.06 -15.44 -8.73
N VAL A 215 14.08 -14.62 -8.50
CA VAL A 215 15.50 -14.99 -8.59
C VAL A 215 16.05 -15.28 -7.20
N PRO A 216 16.68 -16.43 -6.95
CA PRO A 216 17.37 -16.71 -5.69
C PRO A 216 18.56 -15.77 -5.46
N LYS A 217 18.81 -15.38 -4.21
CA LYS A 217 19.97 -14.56 -3.82
C LYS A 217 21.29 -15.13 -4.31
N THR A 218 21.43 -16.44 -4.25
CA THR A 218 22.65 -17.16 -4.65
C THR A 218 23.01 -16.93 -6.11
N ARG A 219 22.02 -16.77 -7.00
CA ARG A 219 22.27 -16.48 -8.43
C ARG A 219 22.67 -15.03 -8.67
N LEU A 220 22.18 -14.09 -7.86
CA LEU A 220 22.62 -12.69 -7.91
C LEU A 220 24.11 -12.60 -7.54
N ARG A 221 24.51 -13.26 -6.45
CA ARG A 221 25.92 -13.36 -6.03
C ARG A 221 26.80 -14.03 -7.09
N ALA A 222 26.38 -15.18 -7.62
CA ALA A 222 27.11 -15.86 -8.70
C ALA A 222 27.29 -14.97 -9.94
N SER A 223 26.33 -14.08 -10.22
CA SER A 223 26.44 -13.13 -11.32
C SER A 223 27.49 -12.03 -11.06
N LEU A 224 27.58 -11.52 -9.83
CA LEU A 224 28.64 -10.57 -9.46
C LEU A 224 30.02 -11.22 -9.47
N GLU A 225 30.13 -12.45 -8.95
CA GLU A 225 31.38 -13.22 -8.97
C GLU A 225 31.84 -13.48 -10.42
N ALA A 226 30.93 -13.83 -11.32
CA ALA A 226 31.24 -14.00 -12.74
C ALA A 226 31.69 -12.70 -13.45
N MET A 227 31.34 -11.54 -12.89
CA MET A 227 31.77 -10.21 -13.36
C MET A 227 32.98 -9.67 -12.59
N ASP A 228 33.57 -10.45 -11.68
CA ASP A 228 34.66 -10.06 -10.77
C ASP A 228 34.34 -8.78 -9.96
N LYS A 229 33.10 -8.68 -9.48
CA LYS A 229 32.60 -7.53 -8.72
C LYS A 229 32.51 -7.82 -7.23
N ARG A 230 33.09 -6.92 -6.43
CA ARG A 230 33.03 -6.93 -4.97
C ARG A 230 31.79 -6.18 -4.49
N TRP A 231 31.38 -6.45 -3.26
CA TRP A 231 30.27 -5.78 -2.59
C TRP A 231 30.59 -5.58 -1.12
N VAL A 232 29.84 -4.68 -0.47
CA VAL A 232 29.92 -4.49 0.98
C VAL A 232 29.03 -5.51 1.68
N ASP A 233 29.57 -6.19 2.70
CA ASP A 233 28.79 -7.07 3.56
C ASP A 233 28.43 -6.33 4.86
N ASP A 234 27.14 -6.04 5.05
CA ASP A 234 26.66 -5.28 6.20
C ASP A 234 26.60 -6.17 7.47
N PRO A 235 27.37 -5.88 8.53
CA PRO A 235 27.39 -6.67 9.76
C PRO A 235 26.03 -6.77 10.48
N SER A 236 25.14 -5.79 10.27
CA SER A 236 23.79 -5.79 10.87
C SER A 236 22.88 -6.90 10.32
N ASN A 237 23.24 -7.51 9.18
CA ASN A 237 22.56 -8.67 8.61
C ASN A 237 22.58 -9.92 9.51
N HIS A 238 23.39 -9.89 10.58
CA HIS A 238 23.61 -11.02 11.49
C HIS A 238 23.04 -10.79 12.90
N GLN A 239 22.30 -9.71 13.15
CA GLN A 239 21.78 -9.39 14.49
C GLN A 239 20.40 -10.04 14.76
N ASP A 240 20.37 -11.01 15.67
CA ASP A 240 19.17 -11.80 16.03
C ASP A 240 17.99 -10.98 16.60
N ALA A 241 18.25 -9.76 17.07
CA ALA A 241 17.21 -8.84 17.53
C ALA A 241 16.16 -8.57 16.43
N TYR A 242 16.57 -8.62 15.16
CA TYR A 242 15.68 -8.39 14.03
C TYR A 242 14.87 -9.63 13.66
N GLN A 243 13.53 -9.48 13.62
CA GLN A 243 12.61 -10.55 13.22
C GLN A 243 13.03 -11.22 11.90
N ARG A 244 13.54 -10.44 10.95
CA ARG A 244 13.96 -10.91 9.64
C ARG A 244 15.16 -11.85 9.70
N VAL A 245 16.11 -11.59 10.59
CA VAL A 245 17.29 -12.45 10.81
C VAL A 245 16.86 -13.80 11.37
N ARG A 246 15.96 -13.80 12.36
CA ARG A 246 15.38 -15.05 12.90
C ARG A 246 14.64 -15.87 11.85
N VAL A 247 13.83 -15.22 11.01
CA VAL A 247 13.13 -15.90 9.90
C VAL A 247 14.12 -16.52 8.92
N ARG A 248 15.20 -15.80 8.57
CA ARG A 248 16.26 -16.33 7.70
C ARG A 248 16.94 -17.57 8.30
N GLN A 249 17.16 -17.60 9.62
CA GLN A 249 17.72 -18.77 10.31
C GLN A 249 16.78 -19.98 10.28
N TRP A 250 15.47 -19.79 10.18
CA TRP A 250 14.49 -20.89 10.07
C TRP A 250 14.40 -21.47 8.65
N MET A 251 14.81 -20.72 7.63
CA MET A 251 14.66 -21.12 6.22
C MET A 251 15.28 -22.49 5.90
N PRO A 252 16.48 -22.87 6.38
CA PRO A 252 17.04 -24.20 6.12
C PRO A 252 16.16 -25.33 6.70
N MET A 253 15.64 -25.16 7.91
CA MET A 253 14.74 -26.13 8.55
C MET A 253 13.42 -26.23 7.80
N LEU A 254 12.83 -25.09 7.40
CA LEU A 254 11.60 -25.09 6.59
C LEU A 254 11.82 -25.75 5.23
N ALA A 255 12.96 -25.50 4.58
CA ALA A 255 13.31 -26.14 3.31
C ALA A 255 13.45 -27.67 3.44
N ALA A 256 14.02 -28.17 4.56
CA ALA A 256 14.12 -29.60 4.83
C ALA A 256 12.74 -30.28 4.95
N GLU A 257 11.73 -29.56 5.45
CA GLU A 257 10.33 -30.00 5.49
C GLU A 257 9.58 -29.78 4.16
N GLY A 258 10.26 -29.33 3.11
CA GLY A 258 9.66 -29.05 1.81
C GLY A 258 8.92 -27.71 1.73
N CYS A 259 9.27 -26.74 2.56
CA CYS A 259 8.77 -25.36 2.54
C CYS A 259 9.91 -24.38 2.18
N ASP A 260 10.51 -24.58 1.01
CA ASP A 260 11.57 -23.73 0.48
C ASP A 260 11.07 -22.34 0.03
N ALA A 261 12.02 -21.46 -0.32
CA ALA A 261 11.72 -20.10 -0.76
C ALA A 261 10.84 -20.05 -2.02
N GLU A 262 11.02 -20.98 -2.97
CA GLU A 262 10.21 -21.06 -4.19
C GLU A 262 8.75 -21.38 -3.90
N ARG A 263 8.49 -22.34 -3.00
CA ARG A 263 7.14 -22.73 -2.58
C ARG A 263 6.47 -21.64 -1.77
N LEU A 264 7.19 -20.98 -0.87
CA LEU A 264 6.68 -19.83 -0.13
C LEU A 264 6.31 -18.68 -1.09
N ALA A 265 7.19 -18.34 -2.02
CA ALA A 265 6.89 -17.32 -3.04
C ALA A 265 5.71 -17.74 -3.94
N ALA A 266 5.57 -19.04 -4.28
CA ALA A 266 4.42 -19.55 -5.02
C ALA A 266 3.10 -19.39 -4.22
N THR A 267 3.13 -19.60 -2.91
CA THR A 267 2.00 -19.31 -2.01
C THR A 267 1.67 -17.82 -2.00
N ALA A 268 2.67 -16.94 -1.89
CA ALA A 268 2.44 -15.49 -1.99
C ALA A 268 1.77 -15.11 -3.33
N ARG A 269 2.23 -15.68 -4.46
CA ARG A 269 1.60 -15.46 -5.78
C ARG A 269 0.15 -15.97 -5.84
N ARG A 270 -0.18 -17.08 -5.17
CA ARG A 270 -1.57 -17.57 -5.08
C ARG A 270 -2.44 -16.59 -4.28
N MET A 271 -1.92 -16.07 -3.16
CA MET A 271 -2.60 -15.06 -2.35
C MET A 271 -2.79 -13.75 -3.12
N GLN A 272 -1.81 -13.30 -3.91
CA GLN A 272 -1.95 -12.14 -4.79
C GLN A 272 -3.07 -12.30 -5.82
N ARG A 273 -3.22 -13.49 -6.42
CA ARG A 273 -4.32 -13.76 -7.37
C ARG A 273 -5.68 -13.76 -6.69
N ALA A 274 -5.77 -14.36 -5.51
CA ALA A 274 -7.01 -14.34 -4.71
C ALA A 274 -7.36 -12.91 -4.28
N ASP A 275 -6.37 -12.13 -3.83
CA ASP A 275 -6.53 -10.72 -3.47
C ASP A 275 -7.01 -9.88 -4.66
N ALA A 276 -6.45 -10.06 -5.85
CA ALA A 276 -6.89 -9.35 -7.06
C ALA A 276 -8.33 -9.69 -7.46
N ALA A 277 -8.74 -10.96 -7.31
CA ALA A 277 -10.12 -11.36 -7.57
C ALA A 277 -11.10 -10.74 -6.57
N LEU A 278 -10.77 -10.77 -5.27
CA LEU A 278 -11.57 -10.14 -4.22
C LEU A 278 -11.63 -8.63 -4.40
N GLU A 279 -10.54 -7.99 -4.78
CA GLU A 279 -10.49 -6.55 -5.02
C GLU A 279 -11.40 -6.13 -6.18
N ALA A 280 -11.39 -6.88 -7.28
CA ALA A 280 -12.27 -6.66 -8.43
C ALA A 280 -13.75 -6.85 -8.07
N MET A 281 -14.07 -7.89 -7.27
CA MET A 281 -15.43 -8.10 -6.76
C MET A 281 -15.87 -6.93 -5.87
N SER A 282 -15.03 -6.51 -4.93
CA SER A 282 -15.31 -5.39 -4.05
C SER A 282 -15.43 -4.06 -4.80
N GLU A 283 -14.66 -3.85 -5.87
CA GLU A 283 -14.77 -2.66 -6.73
C GLU A 283 -16.11 -2.60 -7.46
N GLN A 284 -16.53 -3.72 -8.03
CA GLN A 284 -17.83 -3.83 -8.66
C GLN A 284 -18.97 -3.56 -7.65
N SER A 285 -18.92 -4.17 -6.47
CA SER A 285 -19.92 -3.95 -5.41
C SER A 285 -19.90 -2.52 -4.87
N PHE A 286 -18.72 -1.90 -4.76
CA PHE A 286 -18.61 -0.50 -4.34
C PHE A 286 -19.34 0.42 -5.32
N HIS A 287 -19.17 0.21 -6.64
CA HIS A 287 -19.89 1.02 -7.63
C HIS A 287 -21.40 0.76 -7.69
N SER A 288 -21.88 -0.43 -7.30
CA SER A 288 -23.32 -0.72 -7.28
C SER A 288 -24.02 -0.17 -6.05
N ASP A 289 -23.36 -0.20 -4.90
CA ASP A 289 -24.01 0.04 -3.61
C ASP A 289 -23.64 1.39 -2.98
N VAL A 290 -22.64 2.09 -3.54
CA VAL A 290 -22.13 3.35 -3.00
C VAL A 290 -22.27 4.49 -4.01
N GLU A 291 -22.96 5.54 -3.60
CA GLU A 291 -23.03 6.80 -4.33
C GLU A 291 -22.06 7.82 -3.72
N VAL A 292 -21.25 8.46 -4.56
CA VAL A 292 -20.43 9.61 -4.16
C VAL A 292 -21.30 10.86 -4.06
N LYS A 293 -21.11 11.61 -2.99
CA LYS A 293 -21.88 12.80 -2.62
C LYS A 293 -20.93 13.97 -2.28
N PRO A 294 -21.44 15.21 -2.14
CA PRO A 294 -20.62 16.41 -1.89
C PRO A 294 -19.56 16.26 -0.79
N GLY A 295 -18.42 16.92 -0.94
CA GLY A 295 -17.34 16.93 0.05
C GLY A 295 -16.62 15.58 0.20
N ARG A 296 -16.61 14.74 -0.84
CA ARG A 296 -16.10 13.35 -0.81
C ARG A 296 -16.79 12.50 0.27
N SER A 297 -18.09 12.71 0.44
CA SER A 297 -18.95 11.86 1.27
C SER A 297 -19.54 10.72 0.43
N LEU A 298 -20.07 9.71 1.10
CA LEU A 298 -20.66 8.53 0.49
C LEU A 298 -22.05 8.27 1.06
N ARG A 299 -22.97 7.80 0.21
CA ARG A 299 -24.23 7.19 0.60
C ARG A 299 -24.17 5.72 0.20
N LEU A 300 -24.25 4.83 1.18
CA LEU A 300 -24.10 3.37 1.01
C LEU A 300 -25.44 2.67 1.28
N SER A 301 -25.88 1.80 0.39
CA SER A 301 -27.04 0.94 0.63
C SER A 301 -26.71 -0.18 1.61
N LEU A 302 -27.41 -0.24 2.75
CA LEU A 302 -27.21 -1.30 3.74
C LEU A 302 -27.76 -2.65 3.25
N ASP A 303 -28.86 -2.63 2.50
CA ASP A 303 -29.44 -3.85 1.93
C ASP A 303 -28.55 -4.41 0.82
N GLY A 304 -28.03 -3.55 -0.06
CA GLY A 304 -27.01 -3.91 -1.05
C GLY A 304 -25.77 -4.50 -0.39
N LEU A 305 -25.22 -3.82 0.62
CA LEU A 305 -24.07 -4.31 1.37
C LEU A 305 -24.32 -5.69 2.00
N SER A 306 -25.49 -5.90 2.60
CA SER A 306 -25.84 -7.15 3.29
C SER A 306 -25.91 -8.37 2.37
N SER A 307 -26.12 -8.15 1.06
CA SER A 307 -26.17 -9.20 0.05
C SER A 307 -24.81 -9.79 -0.29
N HIS A 308 -23.71 -9.08 0.03
CA HIS A 308 -22.35 -9.53 -0.26
C HIS A 308 -21.78 -10.44 0.83
N LEU A 309 -20.80 -11.26 0.45
CA LEU A 309 -20.02 -12.06 1.39
C LEU A 309 -19.19 -11.18 2.33
N GLU A 310 -18.91 -11.68 3.54
CA GLU A 310 -18.25 -10.91 4.61
C GLU A 310 -16.94 -10.26 4.19
N GLU A 311 -16.04 -11.01 3.54
CA GLU A 311 -14.76 -10.47 3.06
C GLU A 311 -14.95 -9.31 2.06
N VAL A 312 -15.98 -9.37 1.22
CA VAL A 312 -16.29 -8.30 0.26
C VAL A 312 -16.80 -7.07 1.02
N ARG A 313 -17.66 -7.25 2.03
CA ARG A 313 -18.16 -6.15 2.88
C ARG A 313 -17.03 -5.46 3.63
N LEU A 314 -16.10 -6.20 4.24
CA LEU A 314 -14.95 -5.62 4.95
C LEU A 314 -14.05 -4.78 4.03
N ARG A 315 -13.90 -5.19 2.77
CA ARG A 315 -13.16 -4.42 1.76
C ARG A 315 -13.92 -3.18 1.30
N ILE A 316 -15.24 -3.24 1.16
CA ILE A 316 -16.08 -2.07 0.91
C ILE A 316 -15.92 -1.07 2.07
N TRP A 317 -16.00 -1.52 3.33
CA TRP A 317 -15.78 -0.67 4.50
C TRP A 317 -14.42 0.04 4.47
N ARG A 318 -13.35 -0.72 4.18
CA ARG A 318 -12.00 -0.16 4.04
C ARG A 318 -11.97 0.91 2.95
N ARG A 319 -12.54 0.62 1.77
CA ARG A 319 -12.56 1.55 0.65
C ARG A 319 -13.37 2.82 0.96
N CYS A 320 -14.50 2.71 1.67
CA CYS A 320 -15.26 3.87 2.13
C CYS A 320 -14.41 4.77 3.04
N ILE A 321 -13.70 4.19 4.00
CA ILE A 321 -12.85 4.93 4.94
C ILE A 321 -11.67 5.58 4.20
N ASP A 322 -11.01 4.82 3.33
CA ASP A 322 -9.88 5.32 2.53
C ASP A 322 -10.34 6.45 1.60
N TYR A 323 -11.53 6.36 1.01
CA TYR A 323 -12.07 7.41 0.13
C TYR A 323 -12.42 8.71 0.86
N VAL A 324 -13.04 8.62 2.05
CA VAL A 324 -13.55 9.76 2.82
C VAL A 324 -12.44 10.44 3.66
N ALA A 325 -11.62 9.64 4.33
CA ALA A 325 -10.61 10.14 5.27
C ALA A 325 -9.19 10.14 4.71
N GLY A 326 -8.91 9.37 3.65
CA GLY A 326 -7.56 9.20 3.11
C GLY A 326 -6.59 8.62 4.14
N ALA A 327 -7.05 7.63 4.91
CA ALA A 327 -6.28 7.06 6.00
C ALA A 327 -4.90 6.59 5.53
N ALA A 328 -3.83 7.10 6.15
CA ALA A 328 -2.45 6.72 5.80
C ALA A 328 -2.18 5.22 6.02
N TYR A 329 -2.98 4.56 6.85
CA TYR A 329 -2.95 3.12 7.07
C TYR A 329 -4.36 2.54 7.07
N PRO A 330 -4.57 1.39 6.40
CA PRO A 330 -5.85 0.72 6.40
C PRO A 330 -6.23 0.33 7.84
N PRO A 331 -7.51 0.42 8.22
CA PRO A 331 -7.95 0.05 9.55
C PRO A 331 -7.70 -1.43 9.85
N ARG A 332 -7.46 -1.75 11.13
CA ARG A 332 -7.32 -3.13 11.60
C ARG A 332 -8.63 -3.91 11.40
N GLU A 333 -8.51 -5.19 11.10
CA GLU A 333 -9.63 -6.07 10.75
C GLU A 333 -10.68 -6.16 11.85
N GLU A 334 -10.27 -6.25 13.12
CA GLU A 334 -11.20 -6.38 14.25
C GLU A 334 -12.18 -5.20 14.33
N LYS A 335 -11.72 -4.01 13.91
CA LYS A 335 -12.52 -2.80 13.92
C LYS A 335 -13.47 -2.74 12.72
N LEU A 336 -13.05 -3.27 11.56
CA LEU A 336 -13.94 -3.44 10.40
C LEU A 336 -15.04 -4.47 10.68
N LEU A 337 -14.69 -5.58 11.35
CA LEU A 337 -15.66 -6.58 11.80
C LEU A 337 -16.68 -6.00 12.79
N ALA A 338 -16.24 -5.19 13.75
CA ALA A 338 -17.13 -4.50 14.67
C ALA A 338 -18.11 -3.55 13.94
N LEU A 339 -17.64 -2.85 12.91
CA LEU A 339 -18.47 -1.98 12.06
C LEU A 339 -19.49 -2.79 11.25
N ASP A 340 -19.06 -3.88 10.62
CA ASP A 340 -19.92 -4.79 9.85
C ASP A 340 -21.02 -5.40 10.73
N LEU A 341 -20.66 -5.86 11.93
CA LEU A 341 -21.60 -6.39 12.92
C LEU A 341 -22.67 -5.35 13.29
N ALA A 342 -22.25 -4.12 13.57
CA ALA A 342 -23.14 -3.05 14.03
C ALA A 342 -24.21 -2.67 12.98
N TYR A 343 -23.84 -2.56 11.70
CA TYR A 343 -24.75 -2.06 10.67
C TYR A 343 -25.42 -3.17 9.85
N VAL A 344 -24.74 -4.29 9.61
CA VAL A 344 -25.26 -5.36 8.75
C VAL A 344 -25.98 -6.42 9.57
N ARG A 345 -25.37 -6.89 10.67
CA ARG A 345 -25.85 -8.09 11.39
C ARG A 345 -26.80 -7.79 12.56
N CYS A 346 -26.72 -6.62 13.19
CA CYS A 346 -27.57 -6.24 14.32
C CYS A 346 -28.66 -5.23 13.92
N ASN A 347 -29.84 -5.71 13.49
CA ASN A 347 -30.97 -4.83 13.12
C ASN A 347 -31.43 -3.89 14.26
N SER A 348 -31.28 -4.29 15.52
CA SER A 348 -31.74 -3.50 16.67
C SER A 348 -30.81 -2.33 17.06
N GLU A 349 -29.62 -2.24 16.47
CA GLU A 349 -28.63 -1.17 16.75
C GLU A 349 -28.26 -0.33 15.52
N ARG A 350 -29.00 -0.49 14.41
CA ARG A 350 -28.73 0.22 13.15
C ARG A 350 -28.82 1.73 13.29
N ASP A 351 -29.59 2.24 14.25
CA ASP A 351 -29.96 3.66 14.36
C ASP A 351 -28.90 4.55 15.02
N GLY A 352 -27.78 3.97 15.48
CA GLY A 352 -26.71 4.73 16.13
C GLY A 352 -25.72 5.34 15.13
N LYS A 353 -25.53 6.66 15.18
CA LYS A 353 -24.36 7.32 14.59
C LYS A 353 -23.08 6.82 15.26
N ARG A 354 -22.07 6.44 14.48
CA ARG A 354 -20.77 5.97 14.98
C ARG A 354 -19.64 6.74 14.31
N THR A 355 -18.49 6.82 14.96
CA THR A 355 -17.27 7.38 14.37
C THR A 355 -16.14 6.37 14.37
N PHE A 356 -15.43 6.28 13.25
CA PHE A 356 -14.34 5.34 13.06
C PHE A 356 -13.42 5.76 11.93
N GLY A 357 -12.09 5.69 12.14
CA GLY A 357 -11.10 5.92 11.08
C GLY A 357 -11.13 7.33 10.49
N GLY A 358 -11.57 8.35 11.26
CA GLY A 358 -11.76 9.71 10.76
C GLY A 358 -13.05 9.91 9.95
N CYS A 359 -13.97 8.94 9.99
CA CYS A 359 -15.27 8.99 9.35
C CYS A 359 -16.41 8.95 10.40
N CYS A 360 -17.50 9.64 10.12
CA CYS A 360 -18.82 9.43 10.73
C CYS A 360 -19.62 8.46 9.86
N PHE A 361 -20.35 7.56 10.50
CA PHE A 361 -21.30 6.62 9.92
C PHE A 361 -22.67 6.95 10.51
N GLU A 362 -23.55 7.54 9.72
CA GLU A 362 -24.86 8.03 10.16
C GLU A 362 -25.98 7.33 9.38
N PRO A 363 -26.77 6.46 10.04
CA PRO A 363 -27.82 5.69 9.39
C PRO A 363 -28.99 6.59 8.96
N ASP A 364 -29.57 6.29 7.80
CA ASP A 364 -30.73 6.98 7.22
C ASP A 364 -31.64 5.94 6.54
N GLY A 365 -32.49 5.31 7.35
CA GLY A 365 -33.37 4.22 6.90
C GLY A 365 -32.59 3.01 6.38
N HIS A 366 -32.69 2.76 5.09
CA HIS A 366 -31.99 1.66 4.40
C HIS A 366 -30.59 2.03 3.90
N ASP A 367 -30.19 3.29 4.07
CA ASP A 367 -28.90 3.81 3.65
C ASP A 367 -28.04 4.20 4.86
N LEU A 368 -26.74 4.36 4.59
CA LEU A 368 -25.76 4.83 5.53
C LEU A 368 -24.95 5.96 4.92
N TRP A 369 -24.97 7.11 5.57
CA TRP A 369 -24.11 8.23 5.25
C TRP A 369 -22.72 8.02 5.84
N ILE A 370 -21.69 8.17 5.02
CA ILE A 370 -20.29 8.10 5.43
C ILE A 370 -19.61 9.39 5.02
N TYR A 371 -19.14 10.17 6.00
CA TYR A 371 -18.52 11.47 5.77
C TYR A 371 -17.46 11.73 6.83
N ARG A 372 -16.70 12.82 6.69
CA ARG A 372 -15.54 13.05 7.56
C ARG A 372 -15.96 13.40 8.99
N GLU A 373 -15.22 12.88 9.96
CA GLU A 373 -15.34 13.30 11.36
C GLU A 373 -14.62 14.64 11.56
N LEU A 374 -15.32 15.64 12.09
CA LEU A 374 -14.74 16.95 12.44
C LEU A 374 -13.73 16.84 13.60
N GLY A 375 -13.93 15.87 14.50
CA GLY A 375 -13.15 15.73 15.72
C GLY A 375 -13.43 16.82 16.75
N ARG A 376 -12.67 16.82 17.85
CA ARG A 376 -12.75 17.87 18.89
C ARG A 376 -12.01 19.15 18.51
N ASP A 377 -10.99 19.03 17.65
CA ASP A 377 -10.18 20.12 17.15
C ASP A 377 -10.15 20.03 15.61
N PRO A 378 -11.07 20.70 14.92
CA PRO A 378 -11.19 20.61 13.47
C PRO A 378 -9.93 21.11 12.78
N PHE A 379 -9.49 20.36 11.76
CA PHE A 379 -8.33 20.73 10.96
C PHE A 379 -8.43 22.19 10.48
N THR A 380 -7.45 23.01 10.84
CA THR A 380 -7.33 24.38 10.37
C THR A 380 -5.91 24.63 9.91
N ARG A 381 -5.75 25.12 8.68
CA ARG A 381 -4.45 25.46 8.11
C ARG A 381 -4.46 26.85 7.52
N SER A 382 -3.68 27.74 8.11
CA SER A 382 -3.47 29.09 7.58
C SER A 382 -2.55 29.07 6.37
N PHE A 383 -2.78 29.97 5.42
CA PHE A 383 -2.00 30.10 4.20
C PHE A 383 -1.96 31.56 3.70
N ARG A 384 -1.00 31.88 2.83
CA ARG A 384 -0.94 33.16 2.13
C ARG A 384 -1.29 32.98 0.66
N ALA A 385 -1.73 34.07 0.02
CA ALA A 385 -2.05 34.07 -1.40
C ALA A 385 -0.89 33.50 -2.24
N GLY A 386 -1.19 32.46 -3.03
CA GLY A 386 -0.23 31.78 -3.90
C GLY A 386 0.46 30.55 -3.29
N ASP A 387 0.34 30.28 -1.99
CA ASP A 387 0.90 29.08 -1.37
C ASP A 387 0.04 27.85 -1.74
N PRO A 388 0.63 26.73 -2.23
CA PRO A 388 -0.09 25.48 -2.35
C PRO A 388 -0.39 24.90 -0.97
N ILE A 389 -1.63 24.47 -0.75
CA ILE A 389 -2.10 23.96 0.55
C ILE A 389 -2.50 22.49 0.40
N ASP A 390 -2.02 21.60 1.28
CA ASP A 390 -2.53 20.23 1.38
C ASP A 390 -3.69 20.20 2.38
N TRP A 391 -4.79 19.54 1.99
CA TRP A 391 -5.83 19.07 2.90
C TRP A 391 -5.62 17.58 3.16
N PRO A 392 -5.06 17.20 4.33
CA PRO A 392 -4.68 15.82 4.61
C PRO A 392 -5.82 14.82 4.38
N GLY A 393 -5.58 13.87 3.48
CA GLY A 393 -6.50 12.78 3.14
C GLY A 393 -7.66 13.13 2.18
N LEU A 394 -7.81 14.39 1.75
CA LEU A 394 -8.88 14.80 0.82
C LEU A 394 -8.34 15.32 -0.52
N TYR A 395 -7.37 16.23 -0.49
CA TYR A 395 -6.86 16.93 -1.69
C TYR A 395 -5.35 17.08 -1.66
N LYS A 396 -4.70 16.87 -2.81
CA LYS A 396 -3.24 16.91 -2.99
C LYS A 396 -2.74 18.35 -2.94
N THR A 397 -3.47 19.23 -3.60
CA THR A 397 -3.20 20.66 -3.66
C THR A 397 -4.52 21.40 -3.69
N VAL A 398 -4.66 22.40 -2.84
CA VAL A 398 -5.69 23.44 -2.93
C VAL A 398 -4.97 24.73 -3.32
N SER A 399 -5.25 25.21 -4.53
CA SER A 399 -4.73 26.49 -5.01
C SER A 399 -5.80 27.55 -4.88
N VAL A 400 -5.45 28.68 -4.26
CA VAL A 400 -6.33 29.83 -4.08
C VAL A 400 -5.71 31.02 -4.81
N SER A 401 -6.46 31.59 -5.74
CA SER A 401 -6.04 32.73 -6.58
C SER A 401 -7.07 33.85 -6.53
N GLY A 402 -6.68 35.07 -6.91
CA GLY A 402 -7.54 36.26 -6.85
C GLY A 402 -7.61 36.93 -5.46
N MET A 403 -6.79 36.48 -4.50
CA MET A 403 -6.67 37.12 -3.20
C MET A 403 -5.78 38.37 -3.25
N PRO A 404 -6.04 39.40 -2.41
CA PRO A 404 -5.14 40.53 -2.25
C PRO A 404 -3.72 40.08 -1.86
N PRO A 405 -2.66 40.75 -2.35
CA PRO A 405 -1.30 40.51 -1.90
C PRO A 405 -1.24 40.67 -0.38
N HIS A 406 -0.68 39.68 0.33
CA HIS A 406 -0.58 39.62 1.80
C HIS A 406 -1.85 39.25 2.58
N ALA A 407 -2.95 38.91 1.91
CA ALA A 407 -4.11 38.34 2.57
C ALA A 407 -3.79 36.97 3.18
N GLU A 408 -4.11 36.79 4.47
CA GLU A 408 -4.03 35.50 5.15
C GLU A 408 -5.40 34.81 5.11
N GLY A 409 -5.42 33.59 4.59
CA GLY A 409 -6.60 32.74 4.54
C GLY A 409 -6.47 31.54 5.47
N ALA A 410 -7.60 30.89 5.75
CA ALA A 410 -7.62 29.63 6.49
C ALA A 410 -8.41 28.56 5.73
N LEU A 411 -7.83 27.38 5.63
CA LEU A 411 -8.47 26.18 5.11
C LEU A 411 -8.96 25.35 6.29
N LYS A 412 -10.28 25.23 6.46
CA LYS A 412 -10.93 24.51 7.57
C LYS A 412 -12.32 24.00 7.18
N PRO A 413 -12.91 23.04 7.91
CA PRO A 413 -14.29 22.64 7.68
C PRO A 413 -15.25 23.82 7.89
N LEU A 414 -16.41 23.80 7.21
CA LEU A 414 -17.42 24.85 7.31
C LEU A 414 -17.88 25.03 8.76
N GLY A 415 -18.12 23.93 9.46
CA GLY A 415 -18.61 23.92 10.83
C GLY A 415 -19.97 24.60 11.00
N ARG A 416 -20.51 24.51 12.21
CA ARG A 416 -21.81 25.13 12.53
C ARG A 416 -21.82 26.64 12.34
N HIS A 417 -20.70 27.31 12.67
CA HIS A 417 -20.57 28.76 12.51
C HIS A 417 -20.64 29.18 11.03
N GLY A 418 -19.96 28.44 10.14
CA GLY A 418 -19.97 28.74 8.71
C GLY A 418 -21.35 28.55 8.08
N VAL A 419 -22.09 27.51 8.50
CA VAL A 419 -23.48 27.30 8.06
C VAL A 419 -24.35 28.52 8.42
N CYS A 420 -24.27 29.02 9.66
CA CYS A 420 -25.03 30.19 10.07
C CYS A 420 -24.65 31.46 9.30
N LEU A 421 -23.36 31.67 9.01
CA LEU A 421 -22.92 32.80 8.19
C LEU A 421 -23.47 32.72 6.76
N MET A 422 -23.51 31.51 6.18
CA MET A 422 -24.04 31.32 4.83
C MET A 422 -25.54 31.65 4.75
N GLU A 423 -26.32 31.23 5.74
CA GLU A 423 -27.74 31.58 5.80
C GLU A 423 -27.96 33.10 5.92
N GLN A 424 -27.11 33.80 6.67
CA GLN A 424 -27.18 35.27 6.81
C GLN A 424 -26.86 36.01 5.49
N GLU A 425 -25.99 35.44 4.65
CA GLU A 425 -25.63 36.01 3.34
C GLU A 425 -26.57 35.58 2.21
N GLY A 426 -27.72 34.98 2.55
CA GLY A 426 -28.74 34.56 1.58
C GLY A 426 -28.43 33.24 0.86
N GLN A 427 -27.38 32.53 1.27
CA GLN A 427 -27.03 31.19 0.79
C GLN A 427 -27.72 30.15 1.68
N PHE A 428 -29.01 29.93 1.41
CA PHE A 428 -29.85 29.11 2.28
C PHE A 428 -29.52 27.62 2.21
N LEU A 429 -29.39 27.00 3.39
CA LEU A 429 -29.25 25.54 3.54
C LEU A 429 -30.35 24.76 2.83
N ALA A 430 -31.57 25.30 2.80
CA ALA A 430 -32.71 24.70 2.11
C ALA A 430 -32.47 24.55 0.60
N SER A 431 -31.82 25.53 -0.04
CA SER A 431 -31.49 25.48 -1.48
C SER A 431 -30.42 24.41 -1.75
N PHE A 432 -29.40 24.36 -0.91
CA PHE A 432 -28.34 23.35 -1.01
C PHE A 432 -28.90 21.93 -0.85
N ARG A 433 -29.77 21.70 0.13
CA ARG A 433 -30.47 20.43 0.32
C ARG A 433 -31.46 20.10 -0.79
N ALA A 434 -32.13 21.11 -1.37
CA ALA A 434 -33.02 20.88 -2.51
C ALA A 434 -32.25 20.37 -3.73
N TYR A 435 -31.01 20.82 -3.94
CA TYR A 435 -30.16 20.39 -5.05
C TYR A 435 -29.47 19.04 -4.79
N HIS A 436 -28.94 18.82 -3.59
CA HIS A 436 -28.15 17.61 -3.28
C HIS A 436 -28.91 16.50 -2.53
N GLY A 437 -30.17 16.75 -2.16
CA GLY A 437 -30.95 15.88 -1.28
C GLY A 437 -30.80 16.23 0.20
N ASP A 438 -31.53 15.51 1.06
CA ASP A 438 -31.51 15.75 2.51
C ASP A 438 -30.20 15.22 3.13
N LEU A 439 -29.17 16.06 3.10
CA LEU A 439 -27.85 15.72 3.62
C LEU A 439 -27.81 15.86 5.16
N PRO A 440 -27.14 14.93 5.88
CA PRO A 440 -26.91 15.06 7.31
C PRO A 440 -26.23 16.38 7.68
N MET A 441 -26.63 17.00 8.78
CA MET A 441 -26.02 18.26 9.22
C MET A 441 -24.51 18.10 9.47
N GLY A 442 -24.08 16.99 10.04
CA GLY A 442 -22.66 16.73 10.28
C GLY A 442 -21.82 16.67 8.99
N LEU A 443 -22.41 16.23 7.87
CA LEU A 443 -21.75 16.21 6.56
C LEU A 443 -21.56 17.64 6.04
N ILE A 444 -22.62 18.44 6.11
CA ILE A 444 -22.60 19.86 5.73
C ILE A 444 -21.54 20.62 6.54
N GLU A 445 -21.50 20.43 7.85
CA GLU A 445 -20.50 21.04 8.73
C GLU A 445 -19.07 20.55 8.40
N ALA A 446 -18.93 19.33 7.88
CA ALA A 446 -17.65 18.77 7.47
C ALA A 446 -17.17 19.22 6.08
N LEU A 447 -17.96 20.00 5.33
CA LEU A 447 -17.60 20.44 3.98
C LEU A 447 -16.28 21.24 3.99
N PRO A 448 -15.34 20.94 3.10
CA PRO A 448 -14.13 21.72 2.93
C PRO A 448 -14.42 23.17 2.55
N SER A 449 -13.82 24.13 3.25
CA SER A 449 -14.09 25.55 3.00
C SER A 449 -12.84 26.41 3.17
N VAL A 450 -12.81 27.50 2.41
CA VAL A 450 -11.78 28.54 2.47
C VAL A 450 -12.36 29.76 3.17
N TRP A 451 -11.62 30.29 4.13
CA TRP A 451 -12.04 31.38 5.00
C TRP A 451 -11.13 32.60 4.87
N PHE A 452 -11.73 33.78 4.94
CA PHE A 452 -11.04 35.06 5.00
C PHE A 452 -11.73 35.99 6.00
N MET A 453 -10.97 36.64 6.89
CA MET A 453 -11.52 37.50 7.97
C MET A 453 -12.70 36.84 8.71
N ASP A 454 -12.54 35.56 9.07
CA ASP A 454 -13.57 34.73 9.73
C ASP A 454 -14.91 34.60 8.99
N LYS A 455 -14.89 34.75 7.66
CA LYS A 455 -16.03 34.41 6.78
C LYS A 455 -15.68 33.32 5.78
N PRO A 456 -16.58 32.36 5.50
CA PRO A 456 -16.38 31.40 4.42
C PRO A 456 -16.53 32.14 3.09
N VAL A 457 -15.47 32.16 2.29
CA VAL A 457 -15.47 32.76 0.95
C VAL A 457 -15.66 31.71 -0.15
N PHE A 458 -15.46 30.44 0.18
CA PHE A 458 -15.69 29.31 -0.71
C PHE A 458 -16.03 28.07 0.10
N VAL A 459 -17.02 27.30 -0.34
CA VAL A 459 -17.38 25.99 0.22
C VAL A 459 -17.46 24.99 -0.92
N LYS A 460 -16.71 23.89 -0.80
CA LYS A 460 -16.69 22.85 -1.83
C LYS A 460 -18.09 22.28 -2.03
N ASP A 461 -18.51 22.21 -3.29
CA ASP A 461 -19.80 21.66 -3.76
C ASP A 461 -21.06 22.47 -3.38
N TRP A 462 -20.97 23.58 -2.64
CA TRP A 462 -22.14 24.38 -2.23
C TRP A 462 -22.73 25.27 -3.34
N THR A 463 -22.09 25.38 -4.52
CA THR A 463 -22.32 26.31 -5.67
C THR A 463 -21.42 27.57 -5.68
N ASP A 464 -21.38 28.29 -6.82
CA ASP A 464 -20.40 29.33 -7.23
C ASP A 464 -20.33 30.57 -6.32
N LEU A 465 -19.77 30.43 -5.13
CA LEU A 465 -19.18 31.55 -4.39
C LEU A 465 -17.90 32.09 -5.07
N SER A 466 -17.44 31.41 -6.13
CA SER A 466 -16.29 31.77 -6.98
C SER A 466 -16.49 33.12 -7.71
N GLU A 467 -17.73 33.50 -8.05
CA GLU A 467 -17.98 34.72 -8.83
C GLU A 467 -18.23 35.97 -7.98
N LEU A 468 -18.58 35.82 -6.69
CA LEU A 468 -18.93 36.96 -5.83
C LEU A 468 -17.71 37.74 -5.30
N SER A 469 -16.49 37.22 -5.43
CA SER A 469 -15.28 37.85 -4.84
C SER A 469 -14.04 37.89 -5.75
N GLY A 470 -14.11 37.35 -6.97
CA GLY A 470 -12.94 37.20 -7.85
C GLY A 470 -11.91 36.17 -7.36
N ILE A 471 -12.20 35.45 -6.27
CA ILE A 471 -11.36 34.39 -5.71
C ILE A 471 -11.69 33.06 -6.40
N ARG A 472 -10.70 32.43 -7.02
CA ARG A 472 -10.81 31.08 -7.59
C ARG A 472 -10.08 30.07 -6.72
N VAL A 473 -10.78 28.98 -6.40
CA VAL A 473 -10.22 27.86 -5.65
C VAL A 473 -10.27 26.61 -6.52
N GLU A 474 -9.12 26.00 -6.77
CA GLU A 474 -9.03 24.71 -7.45
C GLU A 474 -8.58 23.63 -6.47
N PHE A 475 -9.31 22.53 -6.47
CA PHE A 475 -9.00 21.35 -5.67
C PHE A 475 -8.44 20.28 -6.59
N GLN A 476 -7.18 19.89 -6.38
CA GLN A 476 -6.60 18.72 -7.02
C GLN A 476 -6.82 17.50 -6.11
N GLU A 477 -7.57 16.52 -6.59
CA GLU A 477 -7.79 15.27 -5.85
C GLU A 477 -6.48 14.48 -5.65
N LYS A 478 -6.42 13.72 -4.55
CA LYS A 478 -5.31 12.78 -4.27
C LYS A 478 -5.49 11.48 -5.01
#